data_AF-A0A1F8XVJ2-F1
#
_entry.id   AF-A0A1F8XVJ2-F1
#
_cell.length_a   1.000
_cell.length_b   1.000
_cell.length_c   1.000
_cell.angle_alpha   90.00
_cell.angle_beta   90.00
_cell.angle_gamma   90.00
#
_symmetry.space_group_name_H-M   'P 1'
#
loop_
_entity.id
_entity.type
_entity.pdbx_description
1 polymer ?
#
loop_
_entity_poly.entity_id
_entity_poly.type
_entity_poly.pdbx_seq_one_letter_code
_entity_poly.pdbx_strand_id
1 'polypeptide(L)'
;MITVRFFAMLKGLAKVESREYKIDAPITVAELKSILKKDFPALGGILEGRSILISVNQEFADKNTVIKDGDEVGFLPPFSGG
;
A
#
# COMPACT_ATOMS: atom_id res chain seq x y z
N MET A 1 -6.62 8.66 -11.07
CA MET A 1 -6.53 8.37 -9.62
C MET A 1 -5.68 7.12 -9.43
N ILE A 2 -5.15 6.86 -8.23
CA ILE A 2 -4.47 5.60 -7.92
C ILE A 2 -5.35 4.70 -7.07
N THR A 3 -5.19 3.38 -7.22
CA THR A 3 -5.96 2.39 -6.47
C THR A 3 -5.05 1.66 -5.50
N VAL A 4 -5.30 1.78 -4.20
CA VAL A 4 -4.56 1.03 -3.18
C VAL A 4 -5.36 -0.21 -2.79
N ARG A 5 -4.75 -1.39 -2.87
CA ARG A 5 -5.35 -2.66 -2.47
C ARG A 5 -4.70 -3.23 -1.24
N PHE A 6 -5.53 -3.69 -0.30
CA PHE A 6 -5.10 -4.37 0.90
C PHE A 6 -5.38 -5.87 0.77
N PHE A 7 -4.47 -6.70 1.28
CA PHE A 7 -4.59 -8.16 1.23
C PHE A 7 -4.53 -8.80 2.62
N ALA A 8 -5.16 -9.97 2.74
CA ALA A 8 -5.21 -10.78 3.96
C ALA A 8 -5.53 -9.95 5.23
N MET A 9 -4.69 -10.01 6.27
CA MET A 9 -4.92 -9.28 7.52
C MET A 9 -5.03 -7.76 7.34
N LEU A 10 -4.39 -7.20 6.31
CA LEU A 10 -4.44 -5.76 6.04
C LEU A 10 -5.85 -5.31 5.66
N LYS A 11 -6.66 -6.17 4.99
CA LYS A 11 -8.08 -5.88 4.72
C LYS A 11 -8.88 -5.73 6.00
N GLY A 12 -8.67 -6.63 6.96
CA GLY A 12 -9.36 -6.58 8.25
C GLY A 12 -9.01 -5.32 9.04
N LEU A 13 -7.74 -4.92 9.01
CA LEU A 13 -7.25 -3.73 9.70
C LEU A 13 -7.69 -2.42 9.02
N ALA A 14 -7.65 -2.37 7.69
CA ALA A 14 -8.14 -1.24 6.90
C ALA A 14 -9.68 -1.15 6.90
N LYS A 15 -10.36 -2.27 7.21
CA LYS A 15 -11.82 -2.47 7.07
C LYS A 15 -12.36 -2.25 5.64
N VAL A 16 -11.46 -2.17 4.67
CA VAL A 16 -11.75 -1.99 3.24
C VAL A 16 -10.80 -2.88 2.43
N GLU A 17 -11.26 -3.33 1.27
CA GLU A 17 -10.43 -4.13 0.36
C GLU A 17 -9.52 -3.24 -0.50
N SER A 18 -10.01 -2.05 -0.84
CA SER A 18 -9.26 -1.07 -1.61
C SER A 18 -9.69 0.36 -1.28
N ARG A 19 -8.82 1.31 -1.61
CA ARG A 19 -9.05 2.73 -1.43
C ARG A 19 -8.43 3.51 -2.58
N GLU A 20 -9.21 4.41 -3.16
CA GLU A 20 -8.74 5.28 -4.23
C GLU A 20 -8.18 6.57 -3.65
N TYR A 21 -7.04 7.01 -4.16
CA TYR A 21 -6.43 8.29 -3.82
C TYR A 21 -6.27 9.14 -5.07
N LYS A 22 -6.63 10.42 -4.94
CA LYS A 22 -6.27 11.42 -5.94
C LYS A 22 -4.87 11.93 -5.61
N ILE A 23 -3.97 11.89 -6.59
CA ILE A 23 -2.63 12.43 -6.48
C ILE A 23 -2.48 13.57 -7.48
N ASP A 24 -1.96 14.71 -7.05
CA ASP A 24 -1.73 15.88 -7.92
C ASP A 24 -0.41 15.78 -8.70
N ALA A 25 0.53 14.98 -8.20
CA ALA A 25 1.81 14.68 -8.83
C ALA A 25 2.19 13.21 -8.56
N PRO A 26 3.09 12.62 -9.37
CA PRO A 26 3.65 11.30 -9.07
C PRO A 26 4.31 11.30 -7.69
N ILE A 27 3.99 10.30 -6.89
CA ILE A 27 4.52 10.13 -5.53
C ILE A 27 5.30 8.82 -5.44
N THR A 28 6.11 8.66 -4.40
CA THR A 28 6.75 7.36 -4.15
C THR A 28 5.90 6.47 -3.25
N VAL A 29 6.18 5.17 -3.27
CA VAL A 29 5.59 4.21 -2.31
C VAL A 29 5.82 4.64 -0.86
N ALA A 30 6.98 5.22 -0.53
CA ALA A 30 7.26 5.74 0.82
C ALA A 30 6.30 6.87 1.22
N GLU A 31 5.99 7.77 0.30
CA GLU A 31 5.02 8.85 0.53
C GLU A 31 3.61 8.30 0.67
N LEU A 32 3.22 7.37 -0.21
CA LEU A 32 1.93 6.70 -0.12
C LEU A 32 1.76 6.00 1.24
N LYS A 33 2.77 5.29 1.73
CA LYS A 33 2.75 4.69 3.08
C LYS A 33 2.47 5.74 4.16
N SER A 34 3.05 6.92 4.05
CA SER A 34 2.83 8.02 5.01
C SER A 34 1.40 8.55 4.98
N ILE A 35 0.78 8.59 3.79
CA ILE A 35 -0.64 8.92 3.62
C ILE A 35 -1.52 7.83 4.26
N LEU A 36 -1.25 6.56 3.95
CA LEU A 36 -2.02 5.43 4.48
C LEU A 36 -1.94 5.33 6.00
N LYS A 37 -0.81 5.65 6.62
CA LYS A 37 -0.68 5.70 8.09
C LYS A 37 -1.62 6.71 8.73
N LYS A 38 -1.87 7.84 8.07
CA LYS A 38 -2.76 8.90 8.58
C LYS A 38 -4.23 8.48 8.43
N ASP A 39 -4.57 7.89 7.29
CA ASP A 39 -5.94 7.46 6.97
C ASP A 39 -6.32 6.17 7.74
N PHE A 40 -5.36 5.27 7.93
CA PHE A 40 -5.50 3.98 8.61
C PHE A 40 -4.43 3.84 9.71
N PRO A 41 -4.61 4.47 10.88
CA PRO A 41 -3.66 4.37 11.98
C PRO A 41 -3.42 2.93 12.44
N ALA A 42 -4.42 2.04 12.31
CA ALA A 42 -4.30 0.62 12.60
C ALA A 42 -3.29 -0.12 11.70
N LEU A 43 -3.01 0.39 10.50
CA LEU A 43 -2.01 -0.16 9.60
C LEU A 43 -0.60 0.35 9.91
N GLY A 44 -0.46 1.42 10.70
CA GLY A 44 0.78 2.18 10.76
C GLY A 44 1.98 1.37 11.27
N GLY A 45 1.81 0.65 12.39
CA GLY A 45 2.86 -0.20 12.93
C GLY A 45 3.26 -1.35 12.00
N ILE A 46 2.32 -1.85 11.20
CA ILE A 46 2.56 -2.98 10.28
C ILE A 46 3.23 -2.50 9.00
N LEU A 47 2.83 -1.36 8.45
CA LEU A 47 3.45 -0.76 7.25
C LEU A 47 4.90 -0.32 7.46
N GLU A 48 5.31 -0.09 8.72
CA GLU A 48 6.71 0.12 9.14
C GLU A 48 7.51 -1.17 9.29
N GLY A 49 6.83 -2.29 9.51
CA GLY A 49 7.45 -3.60 9.56
C GLY A 49 8.16 -3.92 8.23
N ARG A 50 9.36 -4.50 8.32
CA ARG A 50 10.14 -4.91 7.14
C ARG A 50 9.50 -6.04 6.33
N SER A 51 8.43 -6.63 6.84
CA SER A 51 7.84 -7.84 6.26
C SER A 51 6.72 -7.58 5.25
N ILE A 52 6.25 -6.33 5.11
CA ILE A 52 5.20 -6.01 4.14
C ILE A 52 5.79 -5.90 2.73
N LEU A 53 5.29 -6.75 1.84
CA LEU A 53 5.54 -6.71 0.41
C LEU A 53 4.63 -5.66 -0.23
N ILE A 54 5.19 -4.92 -1.19
CA ILE A 54 4.46 -3.90 -1.93
C ILE A 54 4.54 -4.26 -3.40
N SER A 55 3.42 -4.11 -4.10
CA SER A 55 3.37 -4.20 -5.56
C SER A 55 2.87 -2.92 -6.17
N VAL A 56 3.38 -2.56 -7.34
CA VAL A 56 2.82 -1.53 -8.22
C VAL A 56 2.51 -2.22 -9.55
N ASN A 57 1.27 -2.15 -10.00
CA ASN A 57 0.78 -2.85 -11.19
C ASN A 57 1.11 -4.35 -11.22
N GLN A 58 0.96 -5.03 -10.08
CA GLN A 58 1.25 -6.46 -9.90
C GLN A 58 2.74 -6.84 -9.99
N GLU A 59 3.64 -5.85 -10.02
CA GLU A 59 5.09 -6.06 -9.97
C GLU A 59 5.64 -5.67 -8.60
N PHE A 60 6.65 -6.38 -8.10
CA PHE A 60 7.28 -6.05 -6.82
C PHE A 60 7.90 -4.65 -6.86
N ALA A 61 7.59 -3.87 -5.84
CA ALA A 61 8.01 -2.48 -5.74
C ALA A 61 8.72 -2.20 -4.41
N ASP A 62 9.72 -1.35 -4.47
CA ASP A 62 10.42 -0.84 -3.30
C ASP A 62 9.79 0.46 -2.83
N LYS A 63 10.24 0.93 -1.67
CA LYS A 63 9.82 2.23 -1.12
C LYS A 63 10.10 3.43 -2.05
N ASN A 64 11.04 3.30 -2.99
CA ASN A 64 11.43 4.35 -3.93
C ASN A 64 10.70 4.28 -5.26
N THR A 65 9.92 3.23 -5.51
CA THR A 65 9.15 3.10 -6.75
C THR A 65 8.16 4.26 -6.87
N VAL A 66 8.13 4.87 -8.06
CA VAL A 66 7.24 6.00 -8.36
C VAL A 66 5.89 5.46 -8.80
N ILE A 67 4.84 5.99 -8.19
CA ILE A 67 3.44 5.72 -8.46
C ILE A 67 2.88 6.93 -9.22
N LYS A 68 2.20 6.66 -10.32
CA LYS A 68 1.59 7.63 -11.22
C LYS A 68 0.08 7.46 -11.23
N ASP A 69 -0.60 8.46 -11.75
CA ASP A 69 -2.04 8.41 -11.89
C ASP A 69 -2.46 7.20 -12.76
N GLY A 70 -3.41 6.42 -12.29
CA GLY A 70 -3.87 5.18 -12.92
C GLY A 70 -3.23 3.90 -12.37
N ASP A 71 -2.15 4.00 -11.58
CA ASP A 71 -1.48 2.83 -11.04
C ASP A 71 -2.29 2.14 -9.92
N GLU A 72 -2.16 0.80 -9.87
CA GLU A 72 -2.62 -0.01 -8.76
C GLU A 72 -1.46 -0.33 -7.81
N VAL A 73 -1.65 -0.11 -6.51
CA VAL A 73 -0.65 -0.39 -5.48
C VAL A 73 -1.17 -1.42 -4.49
N GLY A 74 -0.55 -2.58 -4.43
CA GLY A 74 -0.90 -3.65 -3.49
C GLY A 74 -0.03 -3.64 -2.24
N PHE A 75 -0.65 -3.80 -1.08
CA PHE A 75 0.04 -4.07 0.18
C PHE A 75 -0.28 -5.50 0.62
N LEU A 76 0.76 -6.32 0.70
CA LEU A 76 0.66 -7.73 1.04
C LEU A 76 1.46 -8.02 2.31
N PRO A 77 0.87 -8.65 3.34
CA PRO A 77 1.66 -9.19 4.43
C PRO A 77 2.64 -10.26 3.92
N PRO A 78 3.72 -10.55 4.66
CA PRO A 78 4.62 -11.63 4.27
C PRO A 78 3.78 -12.91 4.11
N PHE A 79 3.96 -13.61 3.00
CA PHE A 79 3.25 -14.87 2.78
C PHE A 79 3.61 -15.82 3.92
N SER A 80 2.61 -16.29 4.67
CA SER A 80 2.71 -17.55 5.42
C SER A 80 2.63 -18.69 4.41
N GLY A 81 3.66 -18.83 3.58
CA GLY A 81 3.85 -20.04 2.80
C GLY A 81 4.20 -21.16 3.77
N GLY A 82 3.27 -22.09 3.97
CA GLY A 82 3.56 -23.42 4.49
C GLY A 82 4.20 -24.28 3.42
#